data_AF-A0A2N3XQX8-F1
#
_entry.id   AF-A0A2N3XQX8-F1
#
_cell.length_a   1.000
_cell.length_b   1.000
_cell.length_c   1.000
_cell.angle_alpha   90.00
_cell.angle_beta   90.00
_cell.angle_gamma   90.00
#
_symmetry.space_group_name_H-M   'P 1'
#
loop_
_entity.id
_entity.type
_entity.pdbx_description
1 polymer ?
#
loop_
_entity_poly.entity_id
_entity_poly.type
_entity_poly.pdbx_seq_one_letter_code
_entity_poly.pdbx_strand_id
1 'polypeptide(L)' 'MGWHKSSCSAANGSCVEVGQVVVGMRDSKLGDDSPVLTASRARWADFVAAVKGGASRGREW' A
#
# COMPACT_ATOMS: atom_id res chain seq x y z
N MET A 1 3.78 -1.89 12.51
CA MET A 1 5.07 -2.58 12.73
C MET A 1 5.23 -3.56 11.58
N GLY A 2 6.27 -3.41 10.75
CA GLY A 2 6.38 -4.18 9.51
C GLY A 2 7.80 -4.35 8.98
N TRP A 3 8.81 -4.01 9.79
CA TRP A 3 10.22 -4.18 9.45
C TRP A 3 10.71 -5.54 9.98
N HIS A 4 11.48 -6.25 9.17
CA HIS A 4 12.17 -7.48 9.55
C HIS A 4 13.53 -7.56 8.85
N LYS A 5 14.46 -8.34 9.43
CA LYS A 5 15.76 -8.60 8.83
C LYS A 5 15.59 -9.31 7.48
N SER A 6 16.18 -8.75 6.42
CA SER A 6 16.18 -9.37 5.10
C SER A 6 16.93 -10.71 5.12
N SER A 7 16.42 -11.71 4.39
CA SER A 7 17.08 -13.01 4.20
C SER A 7 18.41 -12.90 3.46
N CYS A 8 18.68 -11.78 2.79
CA CYS A 8 19.96 -11.50 2.13
C CYS A 8 21.01 -10.89 3.07
N SER A 9 20.69 -10.68 4.35
CA SER A 9 21.63 -10.16 5.34
C SER A 9 22.65 -11.22 5.75
N ALA A 10 23.95 -10.90 5.72
CA ALA A 10 25.01 -11.82 6.16
C ALA A 10 25.29 -11.71 7.67
N ALA A 11 25.80 -12.80 8.25
CA ALA A 11 26.00 -12.94 9.70
C ALA A 11 26.99 -11.92 10.30
N ASN A 12 27.96 -11.44 9.51
CA ASN A 12 29.13 -10.70 10.02
C ASN A 12 29.25 -9.26 9.47
N GLY A 13 28.16 -8.70 8.92
CA GLY A 13 28.14 -7.34 8.36
C GLY A 13 27.24 -7.24 7.14
N SER A 14 26.66 -6.05 6.90
CA SER A 14 25.66 -5.77 5.84
C SER A 14 24.22 -6.26 6.11
N CYS A 15 23.73 -6.12 7.35
CA CYS A 15 22.31 -6.39 7.65
C CYS A 15 21.41 -5.25 7.14
N VAL A 16 20.37 -5.60 6.39
CA VAL A 16 19.34 -4.66 5.90
C VAL A 16 17.98 -5.08 6.45
N GLU A 17 17.23 -4.12 6.96
CA GLU A 17 15.84 -4.32 7.35
C GLU A 17 14.91 -3.98 6.18
N VAL A 18 13.96 -4.85 5.93
CA VAL A 18 12.96 -4.69 4.87
C VAL A 18 11.58 -4.70 5.48
N GLY A 19 10.67 -3.92 4.92
CA GLY A 19 9.31 -3.84 5.41
C GLY A 19 8.30 -3.72 4.29
N GLN A 20 7.10 -4.22 4.57
CA GLN A 20 6.02 -4.21 3.61
C GLN A 20 5.43 -2.80 3.50
N VAL A 21 5.53 -2.21 2.31
CA VAL A 21 5.01 -0.85 2.05
C VAL A 21 3.63 -0.94 1.42
N VAL A 22 2.61 -0.51 2.16
CA VAL A 22 1.23 -0.43 1.71
C VAL A 22 0.74 1.01 1.69
N VAL A 23 -0.17 1.33 0.77
CA VAL A 23 -0.94 2.58 0.77
C VAL A 23 -2.28 2.28 1.46
N GLY A 24 -2.58 3.02 2.53
CA GLY A 24 -3.84 2.92 3.26
C GLY A 24 -4.80 4.04 2.85
N MET A 25 -6.08 3.71 2.70
CA MET A 25 -7.17 4.66 2.55
C MET A 25 -8.24 4.43 3.61
N ARG A 26 -8.76 5.52 4.15
CA ARG A 26 -9.89 5.52 5.08
C ARG A 26 -10.76 6.75 4.83
N ASP A 27 -12.05 6.65 5.16
CA ASP A 27 -12.91 7.84 5.24
C ASP A 27 -12.63 8.56 6.56
N SER A 28 -12.06 9.77 6.49
CA SER A 28 -11.76 10.55 7.68
C SER A 28 -12.99 10.95 8.47
N LYS A 29 -14.18 10.97 7.85
CA LYS A 29 -15.44 11.37 8.51
C LYS A 29 -15.93 10.33 9.52
N LEU A 30 -15.47 9.08 9.39
CA LEU A 30 -15.78 8.01 10.34
C LEU A 30 -14.78 7.93 11.50
N GLY A 31 -13.76 8.80 11.52
CA GLY A 31 -12.77 8.83 12.59
C GLY A 31 -12.06 7.48 12.76
N ASP A 32 -12.04 6.98 14.00
CA ASP A 32 -11.39 5.72 14.35
C ASP A 32 -12.19 4.48 13.96
N ASP A 33 -13.49 4.61 13.70
CA ASP A 33 -14.36 3.52 13.22
C ASP A 33 -14.21 3.24 11.72
N SER A 34 -13.40 4.05 11.03
CA SER A 34 -13.21 3.96 9.58
C SER A 34 -12.43 2.69 9.20
N PRO A 35 -12.97 1.81 8.33
CA PRO A 35 -12.20 0.68 7.82
C PRO A 35 -11.03 1.18 6.97
N VAL A 36 -9.84 0.61 7.21
CA VAL A 36 -8.64 0.92 6.42
C VAL A 36 -8.51 -0.08 5.27
N LEU A 37 -8.73 0.40 4.04
CA LEU A 37 -8.44 -0.35 2.82
C LEU A 37 -6.95 -0.24 2.51
N THR A 38 -6.31 -1.34 2.13
CA THR A 38 -4.87 -1.34 1.80
C THR A 38 -4.60 -1.82 0.38
N ALA A 39 -3.59 -1.22 -0.25
CA ALA A 39 -3.08 -1.63 -1.55
C ALA A 39 -1.55 -1.63 -1.54
N SER A 40 -0.94 -2.49 -2.36
CA SER A 40 0.49 -2.34 -2.67
C SER A 40 0.74 -1.00 -3.37
N ARG A 41 1.93 -0.43 -3.21
CA ARG A 41 2.32 0.81 -3.92
C ARG A 41 2.14 0.73 -5.44
N ALA A 42 2.45 -0.41 -6.07
CA ALA A 42 2.30 -0.61 -7.51
C ALA A 42 0.83 -0.52 -7.94
N ARG A 43 -0.06 -1.32 -7.33
CA ARG A 43 -1.51 -1.26 -7.61
C ARG A 43 -2.11 0.13 -7.37
N TRP A 44 -1.62 0.87 -6.38
CA TRP A 44 -2.07 2.24 -6.15
C TRP A 44 -1.67 3.17 -7.30
N ALA A 45 -0.44 3.07 -7.79
CA ALA A 45 0.02 3.84 -8.94
C ALA A 45 -0.81 3.52 -10.20
N ASP A 46 -1.07 2.24 -10.47
CA ASP A 46 -1.91 1.80 -11.59
C ASP A 46 -3.33 2.37 -11.48
N PHE A 47 -3.92 2.34 -10.28
CA PHE A 47 -5.24 2.91 -10.02
C PHE A 47 -5.28 4.42 -10.30
N VAL A 48 -4.33 5.19 -9.77
CA VAL A 48 -4.27 6.64 -9.99
C VAL A 48 -4.09 6.97 -11.47
N ALA A 49 -3.23 6.22 -12.17
CA ALA A 49 -3.04 6.39 -13.61
C ALA A 49 -4.32 6.10 -14.40
N ALA A 50 -5.04 5.03 -14.05
CA ALA A 50 -6.32 4.67 -14.67
C ALA A 50 -7.39 5.76 -14.45
N VAL A 51 -7.53 6.26 -13.22
CA VAL A 51 -8.48 7.35 -12.89
C VAL A 51 -8.14 8.62 -13.66
N LYS A 52 -6.85 9.01 -13.70
CA LYS A 52 -6.39 10.18 -14.46
C LYS A 52 -6.63 10.01 -15.97
N GLY A 53 -6.53 8.78 -16.48
CA GLY A 53 -6.81 8.42 -17.86
C GLY A 53 -8.30 8.29 -18.20
N GLY A 54 -9.22 8.57 -17.26
CA GLY A 54 -10.67 8.46 -17.48
C GLY A 54 -11.21 7.04 -17.45
N ALA A 55 -10.40 6.06 -17.07
CA ALA A 55 -10.83 4.67 -16.88
C ALA A 55 -11.49 4.51 -15.51
N SER A 56 -12.72 4.99 -15.37
CA SER A 56 -13.63 4.57 -14.31
C SER A 56 -14.63 3.58 -14.90
N ARG A 57 -14.56 2.31 -14.49
CA ARG A 57 -15.67 1.39 -14.73
C ARG A 57 -16.81 1.77 -13.80
N GLY A 58 -17.62 2.74 -14.23
CA GLY A 58 -18.93 2.97 -13.63
C GLY A 58 -19.78 1.72 -13.86
N ARG A 59 -20.10 0.99 -12.79
CA ARG A 59 -21.26 0.10 -12.85
C ARG A 59 -22.47 0.96 -12.53
N GLU A 60 -23.29 1.15 -13.54
CA GLU A 60 -24.67 1.62 -13.42
C GLU A 60 -25.44 0.62 -12.55
N TRP A 61 -26.09 1.15 -11.51
CA TRP A 61 -27.15 0.48 -10.75
C TRP A 61 -28.44 1.22 -11.05
#